data_AF-A0A975QQW5-F1
#
_entry.id   AF-A0A975QQW5-F1
#
_cell.length_a   1.000
_cell.length_b   1.000
_cell.length_c   1.000
_cell.angle_alpha   90.00
_cell.angle_beta   90.00
_cell.angle_gamma   90.00
#
_symmetry.space_group_name_H-M   'P 1'
#
loop_
_entity.id
_entity.type
_entity.pdbx_description
1 polymer ?
#
loop_
_entity_poly.entity_id
_entity_poly.type
_entity_poly.pdbx_seq_one_letter_code
_entity_poly.pdbx_strand_id
1 'polypeptide(L)'
;MQISPNEIENVLANASIVDIISEYIDLEKKGKNYIGLCPFHNDSNPSMSVSEEKKIYKCFSCGAGGNVIKFVQDYENITFIEALKKVSDKVGINLNINFNKYTNKYTKYFDINEQTTKLYELYLLNTKHGKSALTYLYDRGLSVDTIKQFRIGLAPSESDLLHRTLLEKNIETLDMINLGLIRKRNDKYYDLFRDRIIFPIWNEDSKIVGFSGRTNSVEGPKYVNSPESHIFRKSEILYNYHNAKNEVRRSNRIILFEGFMDVIAAYNAGLKEGVAIMGTAFTKKHVELIRKLTKNIIICFDGDSAGLDAAYSTLKYLSNDFNVKILIIPEGLDPDDYIRKYSKEEFINLINNRIINVMDFVFTYNLSKINKNNLNEIESFKKRIFELIKNSSNTQQELFFNKIANELNVSYQSIKDDFSYSGKRIIKKGISIKSPSKFERAENALLFSMLTSKSEALKLDTQLGDIFVLRENQLIKDSLMKYYQNNLEYSFDEFIKFLPSSLREHFINSFSKSRYLSEREISDCIETLKKYSHHQQLTELQKEFKKNISSEDKLIIAGKIRNIQKYLKL
;
A
#
# COMPACT_ATOMS: atom_id res chain seq x y z
N MET A 1 -16.13 -22.49 19.53
CA MET A 1 -15.71 -23.79 20.05
C MET A 1 -14.67 -24.27 19.08
N GLN A 2 -13.41 -24.00 19.41
CA GLN A 2 -12.26 -24.17 18.51
C GLN A 2 -11.93 -25.67 18.47
N ILE A 3 -11.64 -26.21 17.29
CA ILE A 3 -11.13 -27.58 17.16
C ILE A 3 -9.80 -27.63 17.93
N SER A 4 -9.71 -28.56 18.87
CA SER A 4 -8.52 -28.71 19.70
C SER A 4 -7.36 -29.29 18.88
N PRO A 5 -6.11 -28.90 19.16
CA PRO A 5 -4.93 -29.54 18.56
C PRO A 5 -4.96 -31.08 18.68
N ASN A 6 -5.45 -31.60 19.83
CA ASN A 6 -5.58 -33.03 20.07
C ASN A 6 -6.56 -33.72 19.11
N GLU A 7 -7.66 -33.07 18.73
CA GLU A 7 -8.60 -33.63 17.75
C GLU A 7 -7.97 -33.70 16.35
N ILE A 8 -7.18 -32.70 15.97
CA ILE A 8 -6.46 -32.69 14.69
C ILE A 8 -5.39 -33.79 14.68
N GLU A 9 -4.63 -33.93 15.76
CA GLU A 9 -3.64 -35.00 15.91
C GLU A 9 -4.31 -36.38 15.86
N ASN A 10 -5.46 -36.56 16.51
CA ASN A 10 -6.20 -37.82 16.47
C ASN A 10 -6.62 -38.19 15.03
N VAL A 11 -7.11 -37.22 14.24
CA VAL A 11 -7.43 -37.46 12.83
C VAL A 11 -6.19 -37.82 12.03
N LEU A 12 -5.08 -37.10 12.21
CA LEU A 12 -3.83 -37.37 11.49
C LEU A 12 -3.21 -38.72 11.86
N ALA A 13 -3.31 -39.14 13.12
CA ALA A 13 -2.80 -40.42 13.59
C ALA A 13 -3.55 -41.61 12.97
N ASN A 14 -4.87 -41.50 12.81
CA ASN A 14 -5.72 -42.54 12.25
C ASN A 14 -5.81 -42.50 10.72
N ALA A 15 -5.43 -41.39 10.09
CA ALA A 15 -5.45 -41.27 8.64
C ALA A 15 -4.26 -41.97 7.99
N SER A 16 -4.55 -42.97 7.14
CA SER A 16 -3.58 -43.51 6.18
C SER A 16 -3.34 -42.46 5.08
N ILE A 17 -2.16 -41.85 5.08
CA ILE A 17 -1.87 -40.79 4.10
C ILE A 17 -1.75 -41.37 2.69
N VAL A 18 -1.20 -42.59 2.57
CA VAL A 18 -1.07 -43.28 1.29
C VAL A 18 -2.44 -43.64 0.73
N ASP A 19 -3.33 -44.24 1.52
CA ASP A 19 -4.62 -44.68 1.00
C ASP A 19 -5.47 -43.49 0.55
N ILE A 20 -5.52 -42.44 1.35
CA ILE A 20 -6.31 -41.25 1.03
C ILE A 20 -5.73 -40.54 -0.21
N ILE A 21 -4.41 -40.41 -0.34
CA ILE A 21 -3.81 -39.79 -1.54
C ILE A 21 -3.99 -40.67 -2.78
N SER A 22 -3.96 -42.00 -2.63
CA SER A 22 -4.16 -42.96 -3.72
C SER A 22 -5.54 -42.88 -4.36
N GLU A 23 -6.53 -42.26 -3.69
CA GLU A 23 -7.84 -41.97 -4.27
C GLU A 23 -7.82 -40.79 -5.27
N TYR A 24 -6.81 -39.92 -5.17
CA TYR A 24 -6.69 -38.74 -6.02
C TYR A 24 -5.71 -38.94 -7.17
N ILE A 25 -4.66 -39.71 -6.95
CA ILE A 25 -3.57 -39.93 -7.91
C ILE A 25 -2.98 -41.33 -7.76
N ASP A 26 -2.39 -41.84 -8.84
CA ASP A 26 -1.70 -43.12 -8.81
C ASP A 26 -0.37 -43.04 -8.03
N LEU A 27 -0.19 -43.98 -7.10
CA LEU A 27 1.02 -44.12 -6.28
C LEU A 27 1.64 -45.51 -6.45
N GLU A 28 2.94 -45.53 -6.75
CA GLU A 28 3.73 -46.77 -6.86
C GLU A 28 4.66 -46.92 -5.65
N LYS A 29 4.67 -48.09 -5.01
CA LYS A 29 5.54 -48.34 -3.85
C LYS A 29 7.01 -48.46 -4.27
N LYS A 30 7.88 -47.61 -3.74
CA LYS A 30 9.34 -47.65 -3.92
C LYS A 30 10.06 -47.61 -2.59
N GLY A 31 10.53 -48.78 -2.15
CA GLY A 31 11.16 -48.96 -0.85
C GLY A 31 10.17 -48.72 0.30
N LYS A 32 10.49 -47.79 1.21
CA LYS A 32 9.63 -47.42 2.35
C LYS A 32 8.56 -46.37 2.01
N ASN A 33 8.68 -45.71 0.85
CA ASN A 33 7.79 -44.63 0.44
C ASN A 33 6.98 -45.06 -0.79
N TYR A 34 6.00 -44.23 -1.15
CA TYR A 34 5.24 -44.33 -2.38
C TYR A 34 5.58 -43.13 -3.26
N ILE A 35 5.66 -43.32 -4.58
CA ILE A 35 6.02 -42.27 -5.53
C ILE A 35 4.92 -42.15 -6.59
N GLY A 36 4.54 -40.92 -6.93
CA GLY A 36 3.57 -40.63 -7.98
C GLY A 36 3.83 -39.29 -8.66
N LEU A 37 3.06 -39.02 -9.71
CA LEU A 37 3.06 -37.71 -10.36
C LEU A 37 2.47 -36.68 -9.41
N CYS A 38 3.14 -35.54 -9.28
CA CYS A 38 2.66 -34.46 -8.43
C CYS A 38 1.51 -33.70 -9.11
N PRO A 39 0.31 -33.62 -8.52
CA PRO A 39 -0.81 -32.92 -9.13
C PRO A 39 -0.71 -31.38 -9.06
N PHE A 40 0.27 -30.86 -8.32
CA PHE A 40 0.40 -29.42 -8.05
C PHE A 40 1.29 -28.67 -9.05
N HIS A 41 1.83 -29.37 -10.05
CA HIS A 41 2.52 -28.80 -11.20
C HIS A 41 2.37 -29.75 -12.39
N ASN A 42 2.77 -29.29 -13.59
CA ASN A 42 2.77 -30.15 -14.77
C ASN A 42 3.92 -31.17 -14.67
N ASP A 43 3.64 -32.33 -14.08
CA ASP A 43 4.61 -33.38 -13.80
C ASP A 43 4.54 -34.49 -14.85
N SER A 44 5.67 -34.80 -15.47
CA SER A 44 5.80 -35.92 -16.42
C SER A 44 6.66 -37.05 -15.87
N ASN A 45 7.34 -36.85 -14.74
CA ASN A 45 8.22 -37.84 -14.12
C ASN A 45 7.92 -37.92 -12.63
N PRO A 46 7.46 -39.06 -12.08
CA PRO A 46 7.00 -39.16 -10.69
C PRO A 46 7.94 -38.49 -9.69
N SER A 47 7.55 -37.31 -9.20
CA SER A 47 8.40 -36.45 -8.37
C SER A 47 7.87 -36.27 -6.95
N MET A 48 6.65 -36.75 -6.69
CA MET A 48 6.03 -36.71 -5.37
C MET A 48 6.28 -38.01 -4.62
N SER A 49 6.88 -37.91 -3.43
CA SER A 49 7.04 -39.00 -2.49
C SER A 49 6.05 -38.87 -1.34
N VAL A 50 5.36 -39.96 -1.00
CA VAL A 50 4.48 -40.07 0.16
C VAL A 50 5.09 -41.06 1.14
N SER A 51 5.21 -40.66 2.40
CA SER A 51 5.76 -41.48 3.47
C SER A 51 4.67 -41.77 4.50
N GLU A 52 4.23 -43.03 4.56
CA GLU A 52 3.21 -43.47 5.52
C GLU A 52 3.72 -43.37 6.96
N GLU A 53 4.97 -43.79 7.20
CA GLU A 53 5.63 -43.72 8.51
C GLU A 53 5.71 -42.29 9.04
N LYS A 54 6.09 -41.33 8.16
CA LYS A 54 6.20 -39.92 8.54
C LYS A 54 4.88 -39.15 8.44
N LYS A 55 3.80 -39.78 7.93
CA LYS A 55 2.49 -39.16 7.65
C LYS A 55 2.58 -37.86 6.84
N ILE A 56 3.52 -37.79 5.89
CA ILE A 56 3.74 -36.62 5.03
C ILE A 56 3.92 -36.99 3.55
N TYR A 57 3.57 -36.06 2.67
CA TYR A 57 3.99 -36.06 1.27
C TYR A 57 4.97 -34.92 1.00
N LYS A 58 5.84 -35.11 0.00
CA LYS A 58 6.76 -34.10 -0.49
C LYS A 58 7.01 -34.30 -1.99
N CYS A 59 6.77 -33.26 -2.77
CA CYS A 59 7.24 -33.15 -4.14
C CYS A 59 8.65 -32.57 -4.16
N PHE A 60 9.59 -33.30 -4.76
CA PHE A 60 10.98 -32.88 -4.88
C PHE A 60 11.22 -31.89 -6.03
N SER A 61 10.30 -31.80 -6.99
CA SER A 61 10.36 -30.83 -8.09
C SER A 61 9.80 -29.44 -7.72
N CYS A 62 8.52 -29.34 -7.33
CA CYS A 62 7.88 -28.05 -7.03
C CYS A 62 7.90 -27.65 -5.55
N GLY A 63 8.37 -28.53 -4.66
CA GLY A 63 8.47 -28.26 -3.23
C GLY A 63 7.16 -28.40 -2.44
N ALA A 64 6.02 -28.69 -3.09
CA ALA A 64 4.75 -28.96 -2.41
C ALA A 64 4.91 -30.08 -1.37
N GLY A 65 4.29 -29.95 -0.20
CA GLY A 65 4.39 -30.97 0.84
C GLY A 65 3.62 -30.60 2.10
N GLY A 66 3.28 -31.61 2.88
CA GLY A 66 2.44 -31.48 4.07
C GLY A 66 1.88 -32.82 4.51
N ASN A 67 0.89 -32.79 5.40
CA ASN A 67 0.14 -33.97 5.81
C ASN A 67 -1.05 -34.22 4.86
N VAL A 68 -1.82 -35.27 5.13
CA VAL A 68 -2.98 -35.66 4.31
C VAL A 68 -4.05 -34.57 4.23
N ILE A 69 -4.29 -33.83 5.33
CA ILE A 69 -5.26 -32.72 5.34
C ILE A 69 -4.80 -31.62 4.38
N LYS A 70 -3.51 -31.28 4.41
CA LYS A 70 -2.91 -30.29 3.52
C LYS A 70 -3.00 -30.71 2.05
N PHE A 71 -2.77 -32.00 1.76
CA PHE A 71 -2.94 -32.54 0.41
C PHE A 71 -4.37 -32.33 -0.09
N VAL A 72 -5.38 -32.78 0.67
CA VAL A 72 -6.80 -32.66 0.30
C VAL A 72 -7.20 -31.20 0.16
N GLN A 73 -6.72 -30.34 1.06
CA GLN A 73 -6.94 -28.89 1.01
C GLN A 73 -6.44 -28.30 -0.31
N ASP A 74 -5.20 -28.60 -0.69
CA ASP A 74 -4.57 -28.03 -1.87
C ASP A 74 -5.09 -28.65 -3.17
N TYR A 75 -5.41 -29.95 -3.16
CA TYR A 75 -5.91 -30.69 -4.33
C TYR A 75 -7.34 -30.28 -4.69
N GLU A 76 -8.22 -30.19 -3.70
CA GLU A 76 -9.63 -29.84 -3.91
C GLU A 76 -9.90 -28.33 -3.83
N ASN A 77 -8.89 -27.54 -3.44
CA ASN A 77 -9.00 -26.09 -3.26
C ASN A 77 -10.16 -25.71 -2.31
N ILE A 78 -10.14 -26.35 -1.14
CA ILE A 78 -11.07 -26.14 -0.02
C ILE A 78 -10.34 -25.59 1.20
N THR A 79 -11.06 -25.12 2.20
CA THR A 79 -10.49 -24.63 3.45
C THR A 79 -9.93 -25.77 4.29
N PHE A 80 -9.05 -25.43 5.25
CA PHE A 80 -8.52 -26.41 6.21
C PHE A 80 -9.62 -27.18 6.95
N ILE A 81 -10.71 -26.51 7.35
CA ILE A 81 -11.80 -27.15 8.11
C ILE A 81 -12.59 -28.12 7.24
N GLU A 82 -12.83 -27.77 5.96
CA GLU A 82 -13.49 -28.66 5.00
C GLU A 82 -12.62 -29.88 4.70
N ALA A 83 -11.30 -29.68 4.49
CA ALA A 83 -10.35 -30.78 4.30
C ALA A 83 -10.25 -31.67 5.54
N LEU A 84 -10.16 -31.08 6.73
CA LEU A 84 -10.16 -31.80 8.00
C LEU A 84 -11.43 -32.64 8.17
N LYS A 85 -12.60 -32.09 7.82
CA LYS A 85 -13.86 -32.84 7.84
C LYS A 85 -13.81 -34.05 6.91
N LYS A 86 -13.45 -33.84 5.65
CA LYS A 86 -13.34 -34.94 4.68
C LYS A 86 -12.41 -36.05 5.14
N VAL A 87 -11.23 -35.69 5.65
CA VAL A 87 -10.29 -36.67 6.19
C VAL A 87 -10.88 -37.36 7.43
N SER A 88 -11.50 -36.61 8.35
CA SER A 88 -12.13 -37.17 9.56
C SER A 88 -13.25 -38.16 9.24
N ASP A 89 -14.08 -37.86 8.24
CA ASP A 89 -15.17 -38.74 7.79
C ASP A 89 -14.62 -40.03 7.17
N LYS A 90 -13.52 -39.94 6.40
CA LYS A 90 -12.84 -41.12 5.84
C LYS A 90 -12.27 -42.04 6.91
N VAL A 91 -11.82 -41.51 8.04
CA VAL A 91 -11.29 -42.30 9.16
C VAL A 91 -12.32 -42.62 10.23
N GLY A 92 -13.61 -42.28 10.00
CA GLY A 92 -14.70 -42.56 10.93
C GLY A 92 -14.67 -41.74 12.23
N ILE A 93 -13.91 -40.64 12.28
CA ILE A 93 -13.83 -39.76 13.45
C ILE A 93 -14.86 -38.65 13.30
N ASN A 94 -15.91 -38.69 14.13
CA ASN A 94 -16.93 -37.67 14.13
C ASN A 94 -16.47 -36.44 14.93
N LEU A 95 -16.02 -35.41 14.22
CA LEU A 95 -15.73 -34.12 14.83
C LEU A 95 -17.01 -33.31 15.00
N ASN A 96 -17.29 -32.82 16.22
CA ASN A 96 -18.40 -31.90 16.52
C ASN A 96 -18.10 -30.48 15.98
N ILE A 97 -17.95 -30.38 14.66
CA ILE A 97 -17.71 -29.14 13.95
C ILE A 97 -19.08 -28.53 13.63
N ASN A 98 -19.39 -27.39 14.25
CA ASN A 98 -20.56 -26.62 13.85
C ASN A 98 -20.26 -25.91 12.52
N PHE A 99 -20.57 -26.59 11.40
CA PHE A 99 -20.30 -26.06 10.06
C PHE A 99 -20.94 -24.69 9.86
N ASN A 100 -22.12 -24.38 10.41
CA ASN A 100 -22.71 -23.03 10.28
C ASN A 100 -21.86 -21.90 10.90
N LYS A 101 -20.91 -22.24 11.79
CA LYS A 101 -19.96 -21.29 12.38
C LYS A 101 -18.63 -21.20 11.61
N TYR A 102 -18.36 -22.14 10.71
CA TYR A 102 -17.09 -22.31 9.98
C TYR A 102 -17.23 -22.31 8.45
N THR A 103 -18.42 -22.55 7.91
CA THR A 103 -18.80 -22.19 6.55
C THR A 103 -18.64 -20.70 6.48
N ASN A 104 -17.78 -20.24 5.58
CA ASN A 104 -17.66 -18.83 5.31
C ASN A 104 -19.10 -18.32 5.08
N LYS A 105 -19.57 -17.35 5.88
CA LYS A 105 -20.91 -16.76 5.70
C LYS A 105 -21.14 -16.24 4.27
N TYR A 106 -20.07 -16.11 3.50
CA TYR A 106 -20.05 -15.70 2.12
C TYR A 106 -19.91 -16.86 1.12
N THR A 107 -20.02 -18.13 1.53
CA THR A 107 -19.97 -19.30 0.62
C THR A 107 -20.96 -19.14 -0.51
N LYS A 108 -22.20 -18.74 -0.17
CA LYS A 108 -23.23 -18.39 -1.16
C LYS A 108 -22.78 -17.36 -2.20
N TYR A 109 -21.96 -16.38 -1.80
CA TYR A 109 -21.48 -15.33 -2.69
C TYR A 109 -20.42 -15.85 -3.67
N PHE A 110 -19.54 -16.76 -3.23
CA PHE A 110 -18.62 -17.43 -4.14
C PHE A 110 -19.37 -18.30 -5.14
N ASP A 111 -20.42 -19.01 -4.72
CA ASP A 111 -21.23 -19.85 -5.59
C ASP A 111 -21.97 -19.04 -6.65
N ILE A 112 -22.51 -17.86 -6.28
CA ILE A 112 -23.16 -16.95 -7.24
C ILE A 112 -22.13 -16.43 -8.27
N ASN A 113 -20.94 -16.03 -7.84
CA ASN A 113 -19.88 -15.60 -8.76
C ASN A 113 -19.41 -16.75 -9.67
N GLU A 114 -19.33 -17.98 -9.16
CA GLU A 114 -18.99 -19.16 -9.95
C GLU A 114 -20.05 -19.43 -11.03
N GLN A 115 -21.33 -19.37 -10.69
CA GLN A 115 -22.43 -19.50 -11.65
C GLN A 115 -22.42 -18.38 -12.69
N THR A 116 -22.14 -17.15 -12.26
CA THR A 116 -22.00 -15.99 -13.15
C THR A 116 -20.85 -16.16 -14.14
N THR A 117 -19.71 -16.69 -13.67
CA THR A 117 -18.55 -16.98 -14.53
C THR A 117 -18.90 -18.00 -15.60
N LYS A 118 -19.56 -19.11 -15.21
CA LYS A 118 -20.02 -20.14 -16.16
C LYS A 118 -20.96 -19.57 -17.22
N LEU A 119 -21.85 -18.65 -16.85
CA LEU A 119 -22.73 -17.98 -17.81
C LEU A 119 -21.94 -17.14 -18.82
N TYR A 120 -20.96 -16.35 -18.36
CA TYR A 120 -20.12 -15.55 -19.24
C TYR A 120 -19.23 -16.39 -20.15
N GLU A 121 -18.66 -17.50 -19.65
CA GLU A 121 -17.91 -18.47 -20.47
C GLU A 121 -18.81 -19.08 -21.56
N LEU A 122 -20.02 -19.50 -21.18
CA LEU A 122 -21.01 -20.03 -22.12
C LEU A 122 -21.34 -19.00 -23.20
N TYR A 123 -21.57 -17.75 -22.82
CA TYR A 123 -21.93 -16.68 -23.75
C TYR A 123 -20.78 -16.35 -24.72
N LEU A 124 -19.53 -16.35 -24.25
CA LEU A 124 -18.34 -16.16 -25.08
C LEU A 124 -18.20 -17.26 -26.13
N LEU A 125 -18.44 -18.52 -25.75
CA LEU A 125 -18.19 -19.67 -26.63
C LEU A 125 -19.34 -19.95 -27.60
N ASN A 126 -20.59 -19.61 -27.25
CA ASN A 126 -21.77 -20.13 -27.95
C ASN A 126 -22.61 -19.07 -28.68
N THR A 127 -22.21 -17.79 -28.68
CA THR A 127 -23.00 -16.72 -29.30
C THR A 127 -22.28 -16.04 -30.47
N LYS A 128 -23.03 -15.38 -31.35
CA LYS A 128 -22.46 -14.58 -32.45
C LYS A 128 -21.58 -13.44 -31.92
N HIS A 129 -22.03 -12.76 -30.86
CA HIS A 129 -21.23 -11.75 -30.16
C HIS A 129 -19.96 -12.34 -29.53
N GLY A 130 -20.10 -13.54 -28.94
CA GLY A 130 -18.99 -14.34 -28.41
C GLY A 130 -17.89 -14.59 -29.45
N LYS A 131 -18.25 -14.96 -30.68
CA LYS A 131 -17.28 -15.13 -31.78
C LYS A 131 -16.50 -13.85 -32.07
N SER A 132 -17.15 -12.69 -32.11
CA SER A 132 -16.47 -11.41 -32.31
C SER A 132 -15.52 -11.07 -31.16
N ALA A 133 -15.93 -11.35 -29.92
CA ALA A 133 -15.07 -11.16 -28.75
C ALA A 133 -13.87 -12.11 -28.74
N LEU A 134 -14.05 -13.37 -29.19
CA LEU A 134 -12.97 -14.34 -29.37
C LEU A 134 -11.96 -13.89 -30.43
N THR A 135 -12.41 -13.42 -31.60
CA THR A 135 -11.52 -12.87 -32.63
C THR A 135 -10.66 -11.76 -32.03
N TYR A 136 -11.27 -10.83 -31.30
CA TYR A 136 -10.53 -9.77 -30.62
C TYR A 136 -9.50 -10.29 -29.61
N LEU A 137 -9.83 -11.32 -28.81
CA LEU A 137 -8.88 -11.92 -27.87
C LEU A 137 -7.71 -12.57 -28.60
N TYR A 138 -7.98 -13.25 -29.72
CA TYR A 138 -6.95 -13.84 -30.58
C TYR A 138 -6.06 -12.78 -31.24
N ASP A 139 -6.63 -11.67 -31.71
CA ASP A 139 -5.88 -10.54 -32.28
C ASP A 139 -4.98 -9.88 -31.23
N ARG A 140 -5.34 -9.98 -29.95
CA ARG A 140 -4.46 -9.59 -28.82
C ARG A 140 -3.47 -10.67 -28.40
N GLY A 141 -3.39 -11.78 -29.12
CA GLY A 141 -2.40 -12.84 -28.90
C GLY A 141 -2.71 -13.79 -27.75
N LEU A 142 -3.96 -13.82 -27.25
CA LEU A 142 -4.37 -14.78 -26.21
C LEU A 142 -4.68 -16.13 -26.84
N SER A 143 -4.05 -17.20 -26.36
CA SER A 143 -4.34 -18.56 -26.81
C SER A 143 -5.65 -19.07 -26.21
N VAL A 144 -6.20 -20.13 -26.81
CA VAL A 144 -7.36 -20.86 -26.25
C VAL A 144 -7.08 -21.35 -24.82
N ASP A 145 -5.87 -21.83 -24.56
CA ASP A 145 -5.47 -22.30 -23.23
C ASP A 145 -5.43 -21.16 -22.23
N THR A 146 -4.97 -19.97 -22.62
CA THR A 146 -5.00 -18.78 -21.76
C THR A 146 -6.43 -18.34 -21.48
N ILE A 147 -7.30 -18.32 -22.49
CA ILE A 147 -8.73 -18.00 -22.32
C ILE A 147 -9.38 -18.95 -21.30
N LYS A 148 -9.10 -20.25 -21.40
CA LYS A 148 -9.58 -21.27 -20.44
C LYS A 148 -8.96 -21.10 -19.05
N GLN A 149 -7.64 -20.93 -18.98
CA GLN A 149 -6.90 -20.79 -17.71
C GLN A 149 -7.41 -19.62 -16.87
N PHE A 150 -7.66 -18.49 -17.51
CA PHE A 150 -8.18 -17.28 -16.84
C PHE A 150 -9.71 -17.24 -16.79
N ARG A 151 -10.40 -18.25 -17.32
CA ARG A 151 -11.87 -18.34 -17.38
C ARG A 151 -12.51 -17.08 -17.95
N ILE A 152 -11.94 -16.59 -19.05
CA ILE A 152 -12.40 -15.37 -19.71
C ILE A 152 -13.79 -15.64 -20.29
N GLY A 153 -14.71 -14.69 -20.07
CA GLY A 153 -16.08 -14.76 -20.56
C GLY A 153 -16.51 -13.50 -21.29
N LEU A 154 -17.79 -13.44 -21.67
CA LEU A 154 -18.42 -12.27 -22.28
C LEU A 154 -19.72 -11.95 -21.57
N ALA A 155 -19.85 -10.71 -21.08
CA ALA A 155 -21.11 -10.19 -20.59
C ALA A 155 -22.03 -9.85 -21.77
N PRO A 156 -23.30 -10.30 -21.76
CA PRO A 156 -24.29 -9.96 -22.77
C PRO A 156 -24.49 -8.45 -22.94
N SER A 157 -24.98 -8.03 -24.10
CA SER A 157 -25.34 -6.63 -24.37
C SER A 157 -26.71 -6.25 -23.77
N GLU A 158 -27.58 -7.24 -23.57
CA GLU A 158 -28.88 -7.09 -22.92
C GLU A 158 -28.75 -6.50 -21.51
N SER A 159 -29.69 -5.64 -21.12
CA SER A 159 -29.55 -4.84 -19.90
C SER A 159 -29.73 -5.62 -18.60
N ASP A 160 -30.43 -6.76 -18.61
CA ASP A 160 -30.87 -7.48 -17.42
C ASP A 160 -30.79 -9.02 -17.56
N LEU A 161 -30.05 -9.53 -18.55
CA LEU A 161 -30.03 -10.97 -18.84
C LEU A 161 -29.43 -11.77 -17.68
N LEU A 162 -28.35 -11.28 -17.05
CA LEU A 162 -27.78 -11.91 -15.86
C LEU A 162 -28.79 -11.87 -14.71
N HIS A 163 -29.42 -10.71 -14.45
CA HIS A 163 -30.43 -10.59 -13.40
C HIS A 163 -31.55 -11.63 -13.56
N ARG A 164 -32.15 -11.72 -14.76
CA ARG A 164 -33.22 -12.69 -15.06
C ARG A 164 -32.74 -14.13 -14.90
N THR A 165 -31.57 -14.45 -15.45
CA THR A 165 -31.00 -15.81 -15.40
C THR A 165 -30.72 -16.26 -13.97
N LEU A 166 -30.15 -15.40 -13.13
CA LEU A 166 -29.87 -15.74 -11.74
C LEU A 166 -31.17 -15.80 -10.90
N LEU A 167 -32.16 -14.97 -11.22
CA LEU A 167 -33.46 -15.00 -10.55
C LEU A 167 -34.20 -16.32 -10.80
N GLU A 168 -34.19 -16.82 -12.03
CA GLU A 168 -34.74 -18.14 -12.39
C GLU A 168 -34.05 -19.30 -11.64
N LYS A 169 -32.80 -19.10 -11.19
CA LYS A 169 -32.05 -20.03 -10.34
C LYS A 169 -32.31 -19.86 -8.84
N ASN A 170 -33.34 -19.10 -8.46
CA ASN A 170 -33.69 -18.78 -7.07
C ASN A 170 -32.59 -18.03 -6.31
N ILE A 171 -31.75 -17.26 -6.99
CA ILE A 171 -30.77 -16.37 -6.34
C ILE A 171 -31.46 -15.06 -5.98
N GLU A 172 -31.30 -14.61 -4.74
CA GLU A 172 -31.91 -13.38 -4.27
C GLU A 172 -31.31 -12.14 -4.97
N THR A 173 -32.18 -11.22 -5.40
CA THR A 173 -31.75 -9.96 -6.04
C THR A 173 -30.84 -9.13 -5.13
N LEU A 174 -31.07 -9.16 -3.81
CA LEU A 174 -30.23 -8.46 -2.85
C LEU A 174 -28.79 -8.99 -2.83
N ASP A 175 -28.61 -10.30 -2.96
CA ASP A 175 -27.29 -10.93 -3.01
C ASP A 175 -26.53 -10.51 -4.29
N MET A 176 -27.22 -10.40 -5.42
CA MET A 176 -26.64 -9.90 -6.68
C MET A 176 -26.19 -8.43 -6.57
N ILE A 177 -26.95 -7.60 -5.87
CA ILE A 177 -26.59 -6.18 -5.60
C ILE A 177 -25.38 -6.12 -4.66
N ASN A 178 -25.37 -6.91 -3.59
CA ASN A 178 -24.28 -6.95 -2.62
C ASN A 178 -22.96 -7.42 -3.24
N LEU A 179 -23.02 -8.30 -4.24
CA LEU A 179 -21.88 -8.72 -5.06
C LEU A 179 -21.49 -7.70 -6.14
N GLY A 180 -22.33 -6.69 -6.37
CA GLY A 180 -22.12 -5.70 -7.42
C GLY A 180 -22.30 -6.25 -8.82
N LEU A 181 -23.06 -7.34 -9.00
CA LEU A 181 -23.36 -7.92 -10.31
C LEU A 181 -24.41 -7.10 -11.05
N ILE A 182 -25.34 -6.50 -10.31
CA ILE A 182 -26.44 -5.69 -10.83
C ILE A 182 -26.54 -4.37 -10.07
N ARG A 183 -27.28 -3.41 -10.64
CA ARG A 183 -27.62 -2.12 -10.04
C ARG A 183 -29.11 -1.84 -10.20
N LYS A 184 -29.66 -0.96 -9.36
CA LYS A 184 -31.04 -0.49 -9.42
C LYS A 184 -31.07 0.97 -9.91
N ARG A 185 -31.93 1.29 -10.87
CA ARG A 185 -32.25 2.67 -11.31
C ARG A 185 -33.72 2.76 -11.70
N ASN A 186 -34.45 3.74 -11.17
CA ASN A 186 -35.86 3.98 -11.47
C ASN A 186 -36.71 2.69 -11.35
N ASP A 187 -36.55 1.97 -10.25
CA ASP A 187 -37.20 0.68 -9.96
C ASP A 187 -36.94 -0.48 -10.94
N LYS A 188 -36.01 -0.30 -11.89
CA LYS A 188 -35.51 -1.36 -12.76
C LYS A 188 -34.12 -1.81 -12.34
N TYR A 189 -33.90 -3.11 -12.40
CA TYR A 189 -32.58 -3.72 -12.21
C TYR A 189 -31.88 -3.83 -13.56
N TYR A 190 -30.56 -3.68 -13.55
CA TYR A 190 -29.73 -3.86 -14.73
C TYR A 190 -28.36 -4.40 -14.36
N ASP A 191 -27.77 -5.18 -15.25
CA ASP A 191 -26.48 -5.84 -15.08
C ASP A 191 -25.37 -4.78 -15.08
N LEU A 192 -24.40 -4.88 -14.16
CA LEU A 192 -23.27 -3.94 -14.12
C LEU A 192 -22.41 -4.05 -15.38
N PHE A 193 -22.10 -5.30 -15.77
CA PHE A 193 -21.29 -5.61 -16.92
C PHE A 193 -22.20 -5.86 -18.12
N ARG A 194 -22.02 -5.07 -19.19
CA ARG A 194 -22.77 -5.19 -20.43
C ARG A 194 -21.83 -4.97 -21.59
N ASP A 195 -21.90 -5.83 -22.60
CA ASP A 195 -21.04 -5.80 -23.79
C ASP A 195 -19.55 -5.66 -23.45
N ARG A 196 -19.10 -6.52 -22.55
CA ARG A 196 -17.73 -6.49 -21.98
C ARG A 196 -17.15 -7.88 -21.92
N ILE A 197 -15.91 -8.01 -22.34
CA ILE A 197 -15.08 -9.20 -22.06
C ILE A 197 -14.80 -9.22 -20.56
N ILE A 198 -15.07 -10.36 -19.93
CA ILE A 198 -15.03 -10.52 -18.49
C ILE A 198 -13.80 -11.33 -18.08
N PHE A 199 -13.08 -10.78 -17.10
CA PHE A 199 -11.94 -11.39 -16.44
C PHE A 199 -12.32 -11.62 -14.96
N PRO A 200 -12.56 -12.87 -14.55
CA PRO A 200 -12.81 -13.20 -13.15
C PRO A 200 -11.63 -12.82 -12.26
N ILE A 201 -11.93 -12.31 -11.07
CA ILE A 201 -10.95 -11.96 -10.05
C ILE A 201 -11.06 -12.96 -8.90
N TRP A 202 -9.91 -13.50 -8.50
CA TRP A 202 -9.81 -14.57 -7.53
C TRP A 202 -9.13 -14.09 -6.25
N ASN A 203 -9.52 -14.63 -5.10
CA ASN A 203 -8.83 -14.42 -3.83
C ASN A 203 -7.69 -15.44 -3.61
N GLU A 204 -7.05 -15.39 -2.44
CA GLU A 204 -5.95 -16.30 -2.08
C GLU A 204 -6.37 -17.78 -1.95
N ASP A 205 -7.64 -18.03 -1.63
CA ASP A 205 -8.26 -19.37 -1.53
C ASP A 205 -8.77 -19.89 -2.89
N SER A 206 -8.39 -19.23 -3.99
CA SER A 206 -8.85 -19.52 -5.34
C SER A 206 -10.39 -19.63 -5.43
N LYS A 207 -11.09 -18.65 -4.85
CA LYS A 207 -12.53 -18.41 -5.07
C LYS A 207 -12.73 -17.13 -5.86
N ILE A 208 -13.74 -17.11 -6.74
CA ILE A 208 -14.08 -15.94 -7.55
C ILE A 208 -14.81 -14.92 -6.68
N VAL A 209 -14.25 -13.73 -6.58
CA VAL A 209 -14.72 -12.67 -5.67
C VAL A 209 -15.31 -11.47 -6.40
N GLY A 210 -14.96 -11.28 -7.66
CA GLY A 210 -15.50 -10.22 -8.50
C GLY A 210 -15.01 -10.36 -9.93
N PHE A 211 -15.19 -9.31 -10.70
CA PHE A 211 -14.93 -9.30 -12.14
C PHE A 211 -14.29 -7.98 -12.58
N SER A 212 -13.48 -8.05 -13.62
CA SER A 212 -13.12 -6.89 -14.44
C SER A 212 -13.71 -7.05 -15.83
N GLY A 213 -14.39 -6.03 -16.33
CA GLY A 213 -15.04 -6.00 -17.63
C GLY A 213 -14.39 -4.98 -18.55
N ARG A 214 -13.83 -5.46 -19.67
CA ARG A 214 -13.24 -4.63 -20.71
C ARG A 214 -14.23 -4.45 -21.87
N THR A 215 -14.47 -3.20 -22.27
CA THR A 215 -15.22 -2.93 -23.50
C THR A 215 -14.28 -2.68 -24.67
N ASN A 216 -14.78 -2.95 -25.88
CA ASN A 216 -14.15 -2.53 -27.13
C ASN A 216 -14.82 -1.26 -27.70
N SER A 217 -15.87 -0.76 -27.05
CA SER A 217 -16.52 0.50 -27.42
C SER A 217 -15.64 1.70 -27.09
N VAL A 218 -15.80 2.76 -27.89
CA VAL A 218 -15.18 4.08 -27.67
C VAL A 218 -15.92 4.86 -26.58
N GLU A 219 -17.14 4.45 -26.24
CA GLU A 219 -17.98 5.12 -25.24
C GLU A 219 -17.76 4.57 -23.82
N GLY A 220 -17.52 5.47 -22.89
CA GLY A 220 -17.39 5.16 -21.46
C GLY A 220 -16.02 4.58 -21.07
N PRO A 221 -15.89 4.06 -19.83
CA PRO A 221 -14.61 3.58 -19.34
C PRO A 221 -14.19 2.27 -20.00
N LYS A 222 -12.94 2.21 -20.46
CA LYS A 222 -12.30 1.02 -21.06
C LYS A 222 -12.43 -0.20 -20.15
N TYR A 223 -12.22 -0.01 -18.84
CA TYR A 223 -12.34 -1.05 -17.82
C TYR A 223 -13.36 -0.67 -16.75
N VAL A 224 -14.17 -1.65 -16.33
CA VAL A 224 -15.05 -1.56 -15.17
C VAL A 224 -14.72 -2.71 -14.25
N ASN A 225 -14.44 -2.43 -12.98
CA ASN A 225 -14.24 -3.47 -11.96
C ASN A 225 -15.49 -3.61 -11.10
N SER A 226 -15.70 -4.79 -10.52
CA SER A 226 -16.66 -4.96 -9.43
C SER A 226 -16.44 -3.88 -8.35
N PRO A 227 -17.51 -3.34 -7.76
CA PRO A 227 -17.40 -2.48 -6.59
C PRO A 227 -16.89 -3.28 -5.39
N GLU A 228 -16.38 -2.58 -4.38
CA GLU A 228 -16.03 -3.19 -3.09
C GLU A 228 -17.24 -3.95 -2.51
N SER A 229 -16.99 -5.14 -1.96
CA SER A 229 -18.02 -6.02 -1.38
C SER A 229 -17.50 -6.73 -0.14
N HIS A 230 -18.34 -7.57 0.45
CA HIS A 230 -17.93 -8.42 1.57
C HIS A 230 -16.83 -9.43 1.24
N ILE A 231 -16.71 -9.82 -0.03
CA ILE A 231 -15.72 -10.80 -0.50
C ILE A 231 -14.68 -10.22 -1.44
N PHE A 232 -14.88 -8.99 -1.94
CA PHE A 232 -13.97 -8.33 -2.86
C PHE A 232 -13.49 -7.01 -2.29
N ARG A 233 -12.18 -6.94 -2.03
CA ARG A 233 -11.50 -5.70 -1.64
C ARG A 233 -10.26 -5.49 -2.47
N LYS A 234 -10.22 -4.43 -3.27
CA LYS A 234 -9.08 -4.18 -4.17
C LYS A 234 -7.77 -4.01 -3.42
N SER A 235 -7.82 -3.44 -2.23
CA SER A 235 -6.67 -3.22 -1.35
C SER A 235 -6.09 -4.50 -0.74
N GLU A 236 -6.76 -5.64 -0.90
CA GLU A 236 -6.40 -6.93 -0.31
C GLU A 236 -6.18 -8.01 -1.39
N ILE A 237 -6.25 -7.67 -2.68
CA ILE A 237 -6.21 -8.64 -3.78
C ILE A 237 -5.07 -8.32 -4.74
N LEU A 238 -4.30 -9.36 -5.05
CA LEU A 238 -3.38 -9.37 -6.18
C LEU A 238 -3.97 -10.26 -7.27
N TYR A 239 -4.24 -9.69 -8.45
CA TYR A 239 -4.72 -10.47 -9.57
C TYR A 239 -3.73 -11.58 -9.92
N ASN A 240 -4.24 -12.74 -10.35
CA ASN A 240 -3.48 -13.94 -10.68
C ASN A 240 -2.70 -14.59 -9.52
N TYR A 241 -2.82 -14.11 -8.27
CA TYR A 241 -2.11 -14.68 -7.13
C TYR A 241 -2.31 -16.20 -6.97
N HIS A 242 -3.56 -16.66 -7.08
CA HIS A 242 -3.91 -18.09 -6.96
C HIS A 242 -3.21 -19.00 -7.98
N ASN A 243 -3.03 -18.53 -9.22
CA ASN A 243 -2.32 -19.24 -10.28
C ASN A 243 -0.79 -19.10 -10.13
N ALA A 244 -0.32 -17.89 -9.81
CA ALA A 244 1.10 -17.57 -9.74
C ALA A 244 1.79 -18.21 -8.53
N LYS A 245 1.07 -18.54 -7.45
CA LYS A 245 1.67 -18.99 -6.16
C LYS A 245 2.68 -20.12 -6.30
N ASN A 246 2.43 -21.10 -7.17
CA ASN A 246 3.33 -22.24 -7.36
C ASN A 246 4.55 -21.85 -8.20
N GLU A 247 4.35 -21.03 -9.24
CA GLU A 247 5.42 -20.54 -10.12
C GLU A 247 6.34 -19.56 -9.40
N VAL A 248 5.81 -18.73 -8.51
CA VAL A 248 6.60 -17.84 -7.63
C VAL A 248 7.48 -18.66 -6.70
N ARG A 249 6.96 -19.76 -6.10
CA ARG A 249 7.76 -20.64 -5.24
C ARG A 249 8.86 -21.35 -6.02
N ARG A 250 8.57 -21.81 -7.24
CA ARG A 250 9.52 -22.50 -8.12
C ARG A 250 10.63 -21.58 -8.61
N SER A 251 10.27 -20.41 -9.13
CA SER A 251 11.21 -19.41 -9.67
C SER A 251 11.88 -18.57 -8.57
N ASN A 252 11.36 -18.64 -7.34
CA ASN A 252 11.74 -17.80 -6.20
C ASN A 252 11.76 -16.31 -6.54
N ARG A 253 10.84 -15.85 -7.39
CA ARG A 253 10.62 -14.44 -7.72
C ARG A 253 9.16 -14.20 -8.05
N ILE A 254 8.70 -12.96 -7.88
CA ILE A 254 7.38 -12.52 -8.31
C ILE A 254 7.52 -11.25 -9.16
N ILE A 255 6.71 -11.13 -10.20
CA ILE A 255 6.67 -9.92 -11.04
C ILE A 255 5.37 -9.18 -10.74
N LEU A 256 5.50 -7.93 -10.28
CA LEU A 256 4.38 -7.08 -9.88
C LEU A 256 4.08 -6.06 -10.98
N PHE A 257 2.87 -6.15 -11.52
CA PHE A 257 2.33 -5.30 -12.59
C PHE A 257 1.22 -4.36 -12.07
N GLU A 258 0.83 -3.38 -12.88
CA GLU A 258 -0.29 -2.49 -12.56
C GLU A 258 -1.64 -3.11 -12.96
N GLY A 259 -1.73 -3.60 -14.19
CA GLY A 259 -2.95 -4.15 -14.79
C GLY A 259 -2.94 -5.68 -14.92
N PHE A 260 -4.15 -6.26 -14.95
CA PHE A 260 -4.29 -7.70 -15.23
C PHE A 260 -3.92 -8.07 -16.67
N MET A 261 -4.06 -7.14 -17.63
CA MET A 261 -3.69 -7.41 -19.02
C MET A 261 -2.19 -7.65 -19.15
N ASP A 262 -1.38 -6.91 -18.40
CA ASP A 262 0.08 -7.09 -18.35
C ASP A 262 0.43 -8.47 -17.80
N VAL A 263 -0.31 -8.93 -16.78
CA VAL A 263 -0.16 -10.28 -16.23
C VAL A 263 -0.50 -11.35 -17.25
N ILE A 264 -1.59 -11.18 -18.00
CA ILE A 264 -1.99 -12.14 -19.04
C ILE A 264 -0.98 -12.13 -20.19
N ALA A 265 -0.47 -10.96 -20.59
CA ALA A 265 0.54 -10.82 -21.62
C ALA A 265 1.86 -11.50 -21.19
N ALA A 266 2.31 -11.26 -19.95
CA ALA A 266 3.46 -11.93 -19.36
C ALA A 266 3.25 -13.45 -19.26
N TYR A 267 2.06 -13.91 -18.86
CA TYR A 267 1.70 -15.33 -18.82
C TYR A 267 1.82 -15.97 -20.21
N ASN A 268 1.35 -15.29 -21.25
CA ASN A 268 1.47 -15.72 -22.66
C ASN A 268 2.91 -15.72 -23.18
N ALA A 269 3.80 -14.95 -22.55
CA ALA A 269 5.24 -14.97 -22.77
C ALA A 269 5.95 -16.06 -21.92
N GLY A 270 5.21 -16.87 -21.16
CA GLY A 270 5.76 -17.94 -20.33
C GLY A 270 6.19 -17.50 -18.93
N LEU A 271 5.99 -16.23 -18.58
CA LEU A 271 6.27 -15.67 -17.25
C LEU A 271 5.02 -15.79 -16.37
N LYS A 272 4.87 -16.97 -15.78
CA LYS A 272 3.66 -17.36 -15.04
C LYS A 272 3.63 -16.85 -13.60
N GLU A 273 4.73 -16.27 -13.12
CA GLU A 273 4.90 -15.69 -11.78
C GLU A 273 4.41 -14.23 -11.65
N GLY A 274 3.65 -13.73 -12.62
CA GLY A 274 3.12 -12.36 -12.65
C GLY A 274 1.85 -12.16 -11.82
N VAL A 275 1.75 -11.03 -11.10
CA VAL A 275 0.56 -10.58 -10.36
C VAL A 275 0.33 -9.07 -10.54
N ALA A 276 -0.88 -8.56 -10.28
CA ALA A 276 -1.19 -7.13 -10.44
C ALA A 276 -2.05 -6.51 -9.33
N ILE A 277 -1.92 -5.19 -9.13
CA ILE A 277 -2.67 -4.39 -8.13
C ILE A 277 -4.03 -3.87 -8.62
N MET A 278 -4.37 -4.00 -9.90
CA MET A 278 -5.73 -3.76 -10.43
C MET A 278 -6.26 -2.33 -10.26
N GLY A 279 -5.40 -1.32 -10.49
CA GLY A 279 -5.80 0.09 -10.45
C GLY A 279 -6.12 0.61 -9.04
N THR A 280 -5.43 0.10 -8.02
CA THR A 280 -5.42 0.67 -6.67
C THR A 280 -3.99 0.88 -6.18
N ALA A 281 -3.81 1.75 -5.18
CA ALA A 281 -2.51 1.95 -4.56
C ALA A 281 -2.02 0.66 -3.90
N PHE A 282 -0.71 0.40 -3.97
CA PHE A 282 -0.10 -0.73 -3.29
C PHE A 282 -0.23 -0.60 -1.76
N THR A 283 -0.59 -1.70 -1.07
CA THR A 283 -0.95 -1.69 0.35
C THR A 283 -0.10 -2.65 1.18
N LYS A 284 -0.17 -2.51 2.51
CA LYS A 284 0.44 -3.48 3.45
C LYS A 284 -0.13 -4.90 3.29
N LYS A 285 -1.38 -5.04 2.85
CA LYS A 285 -2.01 -6.35 2.63
C LYS A 285 -1.40 -7.04 1.40
N HIS A 286 -1.08 -6.30 0.35
CA HIS A 286 -0.30 -6.83 -0.77
C HIS A 286 1.09 -7.29 -0.33
N VAL A 287 1.77 -6.51 0.54
CA VAL A 287 3.05 -6.93 1.13
C VAL A 287 2.92 -8.27 1.87
N GLU A 288 1.89 -8.42 2.71
CA GLU A 288 1.63 -9.67 3.44
C GLU A 288 1.44 -10.86 2.49
N LEU A 289 0.64 -10.71 1.43
CA LEU A 289 0.41 -11.76 0.43
C LEU A 289 1.70 -12.18 -0.28
N ILE A 290 2.50 -11.20 -0.72
CA ILE A 290 3.75 -11.48 -1.43
C ILE A 290 4.77 -12.15 -0.50
N ARG A 291 4.87 -11.68 0.74
CA ARG A 291 5.78 -12.23 1.76
C ARG A 291 5.54 -13.71 2.05
N LYS A 292 4.30 -14.19 1.92
CA LYS A 292 3.96 -15.62 2.05
C LYS A 292 4.60 -16.50 0.96
N LEU A 293 4.99 -15.90 -0.18
CA LEU A 293 5.50 -16.62 -1.35
C LEU A 293 7.01 -16.45 -1.55
N THR A 294 7.51 -15.21 -1.52
CA THR A 294 8.93 -14.91 -1.75
C THR A 294 9.33 -13.55 -1.18
N LYS A 295 10.65 -13.34 -1.05
CA LYS A 295 11.25 -12.03 -0.77
C LYS A 295 11.79 -11.33 -2.02
N ASN A 296 11.83 -11.99 -3.18
CA ASN A 296 12.39 -11.41 -4.40
C ASN A 296 11.27 -10.86 -5.29
N ILE A 297 11.26 -9.55 -5.52
CA ILE A 297 10.20 -8.86 -6.28
C ILE A 297 10.83 -8.11 -7.45
N ILE A 298 10.23 -8.24 -8.63
CA ILE A 298 10.47 -7.37 -9.77
C ILE A 298 9.23 -6.48 -9.94
N ILE A 299 9.37 -5.16 -9.79
CA ILE A 299 8.32 -4.20 -10.11
C ILE A 299 8.41 -3.90 -11.61
N CYS A 300 7.35 -4.17 -12.34
CA CYS A 300 7.23 -3.98 -13.79
C CYS A 300 5.94 -3.21 -14.07
N PHE A 301 6.00 -1.90 -13.85
CA PHE A 301 4.89 -0.97 -14.01
C PHE A 301 4.96 -0.29 -15.39
N ASP A 302 3.97 0.52 -15.72
CA ASP A 302 3.90 1.19 -17.01
C ASP A 302 5.11 2.13 -17.16
N GLY A 303 5.66 2.22 -18.39
CA GLY A 303 6.84 3.03 -18.66
C GLY A 303 6.61 4.55 -18.61
N ASP A 304 5.36 4.98 -18.36
CA ASP A 304 4.96 6.38 -18.36
C ASP A 304 5.23 7.08 -17.00
N SER A 305 4.92 8.38 -16.91
CA SER A 305 5.17 9.11 -15.66
C SER A 305 4.32 8.58 -14.48
N ALA A 306 3.11 8.08 -14.73
CA ALA A 306 2.23 7.59 -13.69
C ALA A 306 2.74 6.25 -13.13
N GLY A 307 3.19 5.35 -14.00
CA GLY A 307 3.77 4.07 -13.60
C GLY A 307 5.10 4.22 -12.88
N LEU A 308 5.94 5.17 -13.28
CA LEU A 308 7.15 5.53 -12.53
C LEU A 308 6.83 6.08 -11.13
N ASP A 309 5.81 6.95 -11.01
CA ASP A 309 5.35 7.50 -9.72
C ASP A 309 4.77 6.40 -8.82
N ALA A 310 4.03 5.44 -9.40
CA ALA A 310 3.48 4.28 -8.72
C ALA A 310 4.57 3.31 -8.25
N ALA A 311 5.60 3.08 -9.06
CA ALA A 311 6.75 2.24 -8.71
C ALA A 311 7.51 2.87 -7.54
N TYR A 312 7.82 4.16 -7.62
CA TYR A 312 8.46 4.91 -6.52
C TYR A 312 7.63 4.87 -5.23
N SER A 313 6.31 5.06 -5.34
CA SER A 313 5.38 4.97 -4.22
C SER A 313 5.24 3.56 -3.65
N THR A 314 5.55 2.52 -4.41
CA THR A 314 5.51 1.13 -3.94
C THR A 314 6.71 0.81 -3.05
N LEU A 315 7.87 1.43 -3.32
CA LEU A 315 9.12 1.16 -2.59
C LEU A 315 9.04 1.41 -1.08
N LYS A 316 8.27 2.41 -0.63
CA LYS A 316 8.05 2.70 0.81
C LYS A 316 7.47 1.51 1.60
N TYR A 317 6.84 0.56 0.92
CA TYR A 317 6.26 -0.63 1.56
C TYR A 317 7.20 -1.85 1.55
N LEU A 318 8.25 -1.85 0.72
CA LEU A 318 9.07 -3.02 0.43
C LEU A 318 10.52 -2.93 0.95
N SER A 319 11.02 -1.72 1.22
CA SER A 319 12.45 -1.38 1.26
C SER A 319 13.33 -2.05 2.33
N ASN A 320 12.79 -2.83 3.28
CA ASN A 320 13.59 -3.51 4.32
C ASN A 320 13.44 -5.03 4.37
N ASP A 321 12.38 -5.60 3.77
CA ASP A 321 12.05 -7.03 3.90
C ASP A 321 12.24 -7.80 2.59
N PHE A 322 12.44 -7.08 1.47
CA PHE A 322 12.42 -7.64 0.13
C PHE A 322 13.67 -7.28 -0.67
N ASN A 323 14.10 -8.22 -1.50
CA ASN A 323 15.07 -8.00 -2.56
C ASN A 323 14.30 -7.45 -3.78
N VAL A 324 14.19 -6.11 -3.83
CA VAL A 324 13.43 -5.43 -4.87
C VAL A 324 14.33 -5.10 -6.07
N LYS A 325 13.80 -5.39 -7.24
CA LYS A 325 14.33 -5.10 -8.57
C LYS A 325 13.27 -4.34 -9.35
N ILE A 326 13.69 -3.45 -10.25
CA ILE A 326 12.76 -2.62 -11.02
C ILE A 326 13.05 -2.82 -12.50
N LEU A 327 11.99 -2.95 -13.28
CA LEU A 327 12.03 -2.95 -14.72
C LEU A 327 11.25 -1.74 -15.23
N ILE A 328 11.95 -0.87 -15.95
CA ILE A 328 11.31 0.25 -16.66
C ILE A 328 11.05 -0.21 -18.08
N ILE A 329 9.78 -0.18 -18.50
CA ILE A 329 9.42 -0.46 -19.88
C ILE A 329 9.84 0.73 -20.77
N PRO A 330 10.61 0.50 -21.86
CA PRO A 330 11.02 1.56 -22.76
C PRO A 330 9.84 2.28 -23.43
N GLU A 331 10.11 3.51 -23.92
CA GLU A 331 9.20 4.28 -24.78
C GLU A 331 7.87 4.68 -24.14
N GLY A 332 7.73 4.57 -22.82
CA GLY A 332 6.49 4.88 -22.14
C GLY A 332 5.38 3.86 -22.38
N LEU A 333 5.72 2.65 -22.86
CA LEU A 333 4.77 1.59 -23.13
C LEU A 333 4.37 0.86 -21.85
N ASP A 334 3.19 0.23 -21.86
CA ASP A 334 2.84 -0.82 -20.90
C ASP A 334 3.42 -2.18 -21.35
N PRO A 335 3.50 -3.20 -20.48
CA PRO A 335 4.00 -4.53 -20.85
C PRO A 335 3.24 -5.21 -21.99
N ASP A 336 1.90 -5.09 -22.08
CA ASP A 336 1.10 -5.64 -23.19
C ASP A 336 1.52 -5.00 -24.53
N ASP A 337 1.61 -3.67 -24.56
CA ASP A 337 2.00 -2.87 -25.70
C ASP A 337 3.44 -3.15 -26.14
N TYR A 338 4.37 -3.30 -25.19
CA TYR A 338 5.75 -3.67 -25.47
C TYR A 338 5.87 -5.05 -26.13
N ILE A 339 5.18 -6.06 -25.59
CA ILE A 339 5.17 -7.42 -26.15
C ILE A 339 4.58 -7.44 -27.57
N ARG A 340 3.51 -6.67 -27.80
CA ARG A 340 2.89 -6.57 -29.13
C ARG A 340 3.78 -5.85 -30.14
N LYS A 341 4.55 -4.86 -29.71
CA LYS A 341 5.44 -4.08 -30.59
C LYS A 341 6.73 -4.82 -30.94
N TYR A 342 7.35 -5.49 -29.96
CA TYR A 342 8.69 -6.07 -30.12
C TYR A 342 8.67 -7.59 -30.25
N SER A 343 8.25 -8.30 -29.22
CA SER A 343 7.97 -9.75 -29.17
C SER A 343 7.93 -10.21 -27.71
N LYS A 344 7.55 -11.47 -27.50
CA LYS A 344 7.64 -12.14 -26.19
C LYS A 344 9.10 -12.36 -25.79
N GLU A 345 9.94 -12.73 -26.74
CA GLU A 345 11.36 -13.00 -26.56
C GLU A 345 12.11 -11.72 -26.12
N GLU A 346 11.81 -10.58 -26.74
CA GLU A 346 12.38 -9.29 -26.33
C GLU A 346 11.91 -8.87 -24.94
N PHE A 347 10.66 -9.14 -24.57
CA PHE A 347 10.19 -8.85 -23.21
C PHE A 347 10.91 -9.71 -22.15
N ILE A 348 11.14 -11.00 -22.43
CA ILE A 348 11.92 -11.89 -21.56
C ILE A 348 13.37 -11.40 -21.47
N ASN A 349 13.97 -11.00 -22.60
CA ASN A 349 15.30 -10.41 -22.67
C ASN A 349 15.39 -9.14 -21.80
N LEU A 350 14.37 -8.27 -21.86
CA LEU A 350 14.27 -7.07 -21.04
C LEU A 350 14.28 -7.41 -19.55
N ILE A 351 13.45 -8.37 -19.11
CA ILE A 351 13.43 -8.84 -17.71
C ILE A 351 14.77 -9.43 -17.29
N ASN A 352 15.48 -10.13 -18.16
CA ASN A 352 16.74 -10.77 -17.77
C ASN A 352 17.92 -9.80 -17.73
N ASN A 353 17.94 -8.79 -18.61
CA ASN A 353 19.15 -7.99 -18.87
C ASN A 353 19.01 -6.49 -18.56
N ARG A 354 17.79 -5.96 -18.34
CA ARG A 354 17.55 -4.53 -18.12
C ARG A 354 16.95 -4.19 -16.76
N ILE A 355 16.97 -5.13 -15.83
CA ILE A 355 16.59 -4.86 -14.45
C ILE A 355 17.59 -3.91 -13.80
N ILE A 356 17.06 -2.88 -13.15
CA ILE A 356 17.81 -1.93 -12.34
C ILE A 356 17.58 -2.19 -10.85
N ASN A 357 18.58 -1.85 -10.03
CA ASN A 357 18.44 -1.89 -8.58
C ASN A 357 17.66 -0.66 -8.08
N VAL A 358 17.15 -0.76 -6.84
CA VAL A 358 16.33 0.30 -6.22
C VAL A 358 17.08 1.63 -6.14
N MET A 359 18.37 1.62 -5.78
CA MET A 359 19.12 2.86 -5.60
C MET A 359 19.28 3.62 -6.92
N ASP A 360 19.57 2.91 -8.01
CA ASP A 360 19.70 3.47 -9.34
C ASP A 360 18.37 4.02 -9.86
N PHE A 361 17.27 3.30 -9.64
CA PHE A 361 15.94 3.81 -9.97
C PHE A 361 15.60 5.08 -9.20
N VAL A 362 15.79 5.08 -7.87
CA VAL A 362 15.50 6.25 -7.02
C VAL A 362 16.34 7.45 -7.47
N PHE A 363 17.59 7.24 -7.87
CA PHE A 363 18.44 8.27 -8.46
C PHE A 363 17.84 8.85 -9.75
N THR A 364 17.60 8.00 -10.76
CA THR A 364 17.09 8.45 -12.06
C THR A 364 15.72 9.12 -11.94
N TYR A 365 14.83 8.55 -11.13
CA TYR A 365 13.51 9.12 -10.85
C TYR A 365 13.60 10.51 -10.20
N ASN A 366 14.43 10.68 -9.16
CA ASN A 366 14.55 11.98 -8.50
C ASN A 366 15.23 13.02 -9.39
N LEU A 367 16.13 12.59 -10.27
CA LEU A 367 16.79 13.46 -11.25
C LEU A 367 15.80 13.94 -12.32
N SER A 368 14.88 13.08 -12.78
CA SER A 368 13.88 13.46 -13.78
C SER A 368 12.82 14.43 -13.27
N LYS A 369 12.72 14.64 -11.95
CA LYS A 369 11.75 15.54 -11.31
C LYS A 369 12.30 16.93 -11.01
N ILE A 370 13.58 17.21 -11.32
CA ILE A 370 14.18 18.52 -11.06
C ILE A 370 14.43 19.32 -12.34
N ASN A 371 14.25 20.62 -12.23
CA ASN A 371 14.84 21.58 -13.15
C ASN A 371 16.30 21.83 -12.75
N LYS A 372 17.24 21.39 -13.58
CA LYS A 372 18.69 21.56 -13.36
C LYS A 372 19.15 23.03 -13.31
N ASN A 373 18.29 23.99 -13.68
CA ASN A 373 18.56 25.42 -13.52
C ASN A 373 18.05 26.01 -12.19
N ASN A 374 17.31 25.22 -11.40
CA ASN A 374 16.81 25.64 -10.09
C ASN A 374 17.70 25.10 -8.96
N LEU A 375 18.49 25.98 -8.33
CA LEU A 375 19.41 25.62 -7.26
C LEU A 375 18.72 24.94 -6.07
N ASN A 376 17.50 25.37 -5.71
CA ASN A 376 16.77 24.77 -4.58
C ASN A 376 16.35 23.32 -4.88
N GLU A 377 15.99 23.04 -6.13
CA GLU A 377 15.62 21.69 -6.55
C GLU A 377 16.85 20.78 -6.62
N ILE A 378 18.00 21.29 -7.08
CA ILE A 378 19.29 20.58 -7.06
C ILE A 378 19.67 20.22 -5.62
N GLU A 379 19.57 21.16 -4.68
CA GLU A 379 19.87 20.89 -3.26
C GLU A 379 18.91 19.86 -2.66
N SER A 380 17.61 19.95 -2.98
CA SER A 380 16.60 18.98 -2.55
C SER A 380 16.88 17.57 -3.10
N PHE A 381 17.26 17.49 -4.38
CA PHE A 381 17.71 16.25 -5.03
C PHE A 381 18.93 15.66 -4.34
N LYS A 382 20.02 16.43 -4.17
CA LYS A 382 21.23 15.97 -3.49
C LYS A 382 20.91 15.44 -2.11
N LYS A 383 20.10 16.16 -1.32
CA LYS A 383 19.69 15.74 0.02
C LYS A 383 18.96 14.38 0.01
N ARG A 384 18.04 14.15 -0.94
CA ARG A 384 17.33 12.87 -1.08
C ARG A 384 18.29 11.73 -1.43
N ILE A 385 19.23 11.95 -2.36
CA ILE A 385 20.20 10.93 -2.75
C ILE A 385 21.23 10.68 -1.65
N PHE A 386 21.66 11.71 -0.93
CA PHE A 386 22.58 11.56 0.21
C PHE A 386 21.95 10.73 1.33
N GLU A 387 20.69 10.96 1.68
CA GLU A 387 19.99 10.11 2.66
C GLU A 387 19.85 8.65 2.17
N LEU A 388 19.65 8.43 0.87
CA LEU A 388 19.61 7.09 0.28
C LEU A 388 20.94 6.33 0.44
N ILE A 389 22.09 6.99 0.20
CA ILE A 389 23.42 6.34 0.18
C ILE A 389 24.18 6.47 1.51
N LYS A 390 23.61 7.16 2.50
CA LYS A 390 24.25 7.48 3.79
C LYS A 390 24.82 6.27 4.52
N ASN A 391 24.09 5.15 4.47
CA ASN A 391 24.44 3.91 5.14
C ASN A 391 25.06 2.86 4.19
N SER A 392 25.33 3.25 2.94
CA SER A 392 25.96 2.39 1.93
C SER A 392 27.48 2.37 2.08
N SER A 393 28.14 1.40 1.43
CA SER A 393 29.61 1.32 1.44
C SER A 393 30.26 2.55 0.77
N ASN A 394 31.50 2.86 1.14
CA ASN A 394 32.26 3.97 0.53
C ASN A 394 32.33 3.86 -1.00
N THR A 395 32.49 2.65 -1.53
CA THR A 395 32.50 2.41 -2.99
C THR A 395 31.15 2.74 -3.62
N GLN A 396 30.03 2.34 -3.01
CA GLN A 396 28.70 2.70 -3.51
C GLN A 396 28.48 4.21 -3.44
N GLN A 397 28.86 4.85 -2.33
CA GLN A 397 28.78 6.31 -2.20
C GLN A 397 29.57 7.00 -3.30
N GLU A 398 30.80 6.56 -3.56
CA GLU A 398 31.65 7.09 -4.64
C GLU A 398 31.02 6.95 -6.03
N LEU A 399 30.43 5.79 -6.34
CA LEU A 399 29.70 5.59 -7.60
C LEU A 399 28.55 6.60 -7.74
N PHE A 400 27.79 6.86 -6.68
CA PHE A 400 26.73 7.87 -6.71
C PHE A 400 27.27 9.30 -6.77
N PHE A 401 28.39 9.62 -6.13
CA PHE A 401 29.01 10.94 -6.27
C PHE A 401 29.44 11.21 -7.70
N ASN A 402 30.04 10.22 -8.37
CA ASN A 402 30.39 10.32 -9.80
C ASN A 402 29.14 10.54 -10.66
N LYS A 403 28.04 9.82 -10.39
CA LYS A 403 26.75 10.03 -11.10
C LYS A 403 26.21 11.44 -10.91
N ILE A 404 26.15 11.93 -9.66
CA ILE A 404 25.67 13.29 -9.35
C ILE A 404 26.57 14.34 -10.03
N ALA A 405 27.88 14.20 -9.92
CA ALA A 405 28.86 15.13 -10.48
C ALA A 405 28.70 15.27 -12.00
N ASN A 406 28.58 14.14 -12.70
CA ASN A 406 28.37 14.12 -14.15
C ASN A 406 27.03 14.75 -14.54
N GLU A 407 25.94 14.39 -13.86
CA GLU A 407 24.59 14.86 -14.20
C GLU A 407 24.36 16.35 -13.92
N LEU A 408 25.04 16.90 -12.92
CA LEU A 408 24.97 18.31 -12.55
C LEU A 408 26.11 19.15 -13.13
N ASN A 409 27.06 18.53 -13.83
CA ASN A 409 28.27 19.16 -14.37
C ASN A 409 29.08 19.93 -13.31
N VAL A 410 29.37 19.26 -12.19
CA VAL A 410 30.18 19.78 -11.07
C VAL A 410 31.31 18.82 -10.73
N SER A 411 32.27 19.26 -9.90
CA SER A 411 33.39 18.39 -9.53
C SER A 411 32.95 17.27 -8.56
N TYR A 412 33.53 16.08 -8.72
CA TYR A 412 33.39 14.98 -7.76
C TYR A 412 33.70 15.42 -6.33
N GLN A 413 34.77 16.22 -6.16
CA GLN A 413 35.20 16.70 -4.85
C GLN A 413 34.13 17.57 -4.18
N SER A 414 33.45 18.44 -4.95
CA SER A 414 32.34 19.25 -4.44
C SER A 414 31.19 18.40 -3.89
N ILE A 415 30.81 17.32 -4.61
CA ILE A 415 29.74 16.43 -4.16
C ILE A 415 30.16 15.61 -2.93
N LYS A 416 31.41 15.12 -2.91
CA LYS A 416 31.97 14.39 -1.77
C LYS A 416 32.06 15.28 -0.52
N ASP A 417 32.44 16.54 -0.70
CA ASP A 417 32.42 17.54 0.36
C ASP A 417 30.98 17.75 0.80
N ASP A 418 30.04 18.08 -0.08
CA ASP A 418 28.63 18.26 0.27
C ASP A 418 28.04 17.06 1.04
N PHE A 419 28.36 15.83 0.64
CA PHE A 419 27.96 14.63 1.36
C PHE A 419 28.61 14.56 2.75
N SER A 420 29.90 14.85 2.84
CA SER A 420 30.63 14.94 4.11
C SER A 420 30.10 16.06 5.01
N TYR A 421 29.64 17.18 4.44
CA TYR A 421 28.96 18.29 5.12
C TYR A 421 27.51 17.94 5.49
N SER A 422 26.90 16.96 4.82
CA SER A 422 25.57 16.42 5.15
C SER A 422 25.63 15.35 6.26
N GLY A 423 26.72 14.59 6.31
CA GLY A 423 26.99 13.53 7.30
C GLY A 423 27.71 14.04 8.56
N LYS A 424 28.67 14.96 8.41
CA LYS A 424 29.10 15.81 9.52
C LYS A 424 27.97 16.77 9.76
N ARG A 425 27.43 16.81 10.97
CA ARG A 425 26.93 18.08 11.49
C ARG A 425 28.09 19.06 11.42
N ILE A 426 28.25 19.73 10.29
CA ILE A 426 28.87 21.02 10.33
C ILE A 426 27.83 21.85 11.04
N ILE A 427 28.16 22.08 12.31
CA ILE A 427 28.02 23.35 13.00
C ILE A 427 28.48 24.44 12.02
N LYS A 428 27.73 24.62 10.93
CA LYS A 428 27.70 25.88 10.21
C LYS A 428 27.05 26.73 11.28
N LYS A 429 27.70 27.83 11.62
CA LYS A 429 27.03 29.02 12.15
C LYS A 429 26.02 29.54 11.09
N GLY A 430 25.12 28.67 10.65
CA GLY A 430 23.79 29.02 10.21
C GLY A 430 22.94 29.05 11.48
N ILE A 431 22.03 30.01 11.54
CA ILE A 431 21.11 30.22 12.64
C ILE A 431 20.59 28.86 13.11
N SER A 432 20.97 28.48 14.34
CA SER A 432 20.44 27.29 14.97
C SER A 432 18.92 27.41 14.96
N ILE A 433 18.20 26.51 14.28
CA ILE A 433 16.85 26.20 14.74
C ILE A 433 17.08 25.49 16.06
N LYS A 434 17.17 26.30 17.13
CA LYS A 434 17.15 25.82 18.49
C LYS A 434 15.92 24.92 18.58
N SER A 435 16.07 23.75 19.21
CA SER A 435 14.91 23.10 19.79
C SER A 435 14.12 24.19 20.52
N PRO A 436 12.81 24.38 20.23
CA PRO A 436 12.07 25.51 20.77
C PRO A 436 12.29 25.50 22.28
N SER A 437 12.81 26.60 22.78
CA SER A 437 13.11 26.84 24.18
C SER A 437 11.85 26.63 25.04
N LYS A 438 12.02 26.56 26.36
CA LYS A 438 10.91 26.29 27.27
C LYS A 438 9.75 27.30 27.08
N PHE A 439 10.05 28.57 26.77
CA PHE A 439 9.03 29.58 26.51
C PHE A 439 8.40 29.43 25.12
N GLU A 440 9.17 29.17 24.05
CA GLU A 440 8.61 28.95 22.71
C GLU A 440 7.64 27.75 22.67
N ARG A 441 7.94 26.69 23.44
CA ARG A 441 7.00 25.57 23.63
C ARG A 441 5.75 25.98 24.40
N ALA A 442 5.89 26.80 25.43
CA ALA A 442 4.76 27.29 26.21
C ALA A 442 3.85 28.20 25.36
N GLU A 443 4.42 29.09 24.52
CA GLU A 443 3.63 29.92 23.59
C GLU A 443 2.86 29.08 22.58
N ASN A 444 3.52 28.14 21.93
CA ASN A 444 2.88 27.30 20.93
C ASN A 444 1.76 26.45 21.55
N ALA A 445 1.94 25.98 22.78
CA ALA A 445 0.93 25.19 23.48
C ALA A 445 -0.27 26.03 23.94
N LEU A 446 -0.03 27.27 24.37
CA LEU A 446 -1.10 28.22 24.71
C LEU A 446 -1.87 28.67 23.48
N LEU A 447 -1.17 29.03 22.40
CA LEU A 447 -1.81 29.42 21.14
C LEU A 447 -2.65 28.27 20.58
N PHE A 448 -2.17 27.03 20.66
CA PHE A 448 -2.95 25.84 20.31
C PHE A 448 -4.20 25.71 21.16
N SER A 449 -4.11 25.96 22.48
CA SER A 449 -5.26 25.94 23.37
C SER A 449 -6.30 27.00 22.99
N MET A 450 -5.88 28.18 22.53
CA MET A 450 -6.79 29.21 22.01
C MET A 450 -7.51 28.80 20.70
N LEU A 451 -6.94 27.89 19.90
CA LEU A 451 -7.61 27.37 18.70
C LEU A 451 -8.76 26.40 19.03
N THR A 452 -8.83 25.89 20.27
CA THR A 452 -9.79 24.84 20.61
C THR A 452 -11.22 25.35 20.81
N SER A 453 -11.39 26.55 21.36
CA SER A 453 -12.69 27.20 21.47
C SER A 453 -12.55 28.71 21.67
N LYS A 454 -13.56 29.47 21.22
CA LYS A 454 -13.64 30.92 21.41
C LYS A 454 -13.65 31.33 22.88
N SER A 455 -14.33 30.57 23.74
CA SER A 455 -14.38 30.85 25.18
C SER A 455 -13.01 30.70 25.84
N GLU A 456 -12.26 29.66 25.48
CA GLU A 456 -10.91 29.43 26.00
C GLU A 456 -9.93 30.49 25.47
N ALA A 457 -10.07 30.88 24.19
CA ALA A 457 -9.29 31.96 23.60
C ALA A 457 -9.48 33.29 24.34
N LEU A 458 -10.73 33.69 24.62
CA LEU A 458 -11.03 34.93 25.35
C LEU A 458 -10.51 34.90 26.80
N LYS A 459 -10.65 33.76 27.49
CA LYS A 459 -10.13 33.55 28.84
C LYS A 459 -8.60 33.70 28.86
N LEU A 460 -7.89 33.03 27.94
CA LEU A 460 -6.44 33.08 27.82
C LEU A 460 -5.93 34.46 27.41
N ASP A 461 -6.59 35.13 26.46
CA ASP A 461 -6.21 36.48 26.02
C ASP A 461 -6.29 37.49 27.17
N THR A 462 -7.32 37.40 28.02
CA THR A 462 -7.46 38.25 29.22
C THR A 462 -6.32 38.00 30.23
N GLN A 463 -5.85 36.75 30.36
CA GLN A 463 -4.78 36.38 31.29
C GLN A 463 -3.36 36.67 30.76
N LEU A 464 -3.21 36.66 29.44
CA LEU A 464 -1.93 36.80 28.73
C LEU A 464 -1.65 38.23 28.27
N GLY A 465 -2.64 39.02 27.85
CA GLY A 465 -2.37 40.32 27.20
C GLY A 465 -1.34 40.19 26.06
N ASP A 466 -0.35 41.07 26.01
CA ASP A 466 0.74 41.07 25.01
C ASP A 466 2.02 40.38 25.52
N ILE A 467 1.86 39.25 26.21
CA ILE A 467 2.99 38.48 26.78
C ILE A 467 3.69 37.57 25.75
N PHE A 468 3.13 37.35 24.55
CA PHE A 468 3.81 36.57 23.51
C PHE A 468 5.10 37.28 23.07
N VAL A 469 6.20 36.58 23.24
CA VAL A 469 7.57 36.97 22.92
C VAL A 469 7.84 36.78 21.43
N LEU A 470 7.36 35.68 20.83
CA LEU A 470 7.53 35.47 19.39
C LEU A 470 6.53 36.37 18.63
N ARG A 471 7.08 37.27 17.83
CA ARG A 471 6.29 38.22 17.02
C ARG A 471 5.31 37.50 16.12
N GLU A 472 5.73 36.40 15.49
CA GLU A 472 4.90 35.59 14.61
C GLU A 472 3.71 34.98 15.37
N ASN A 473 3.93 34.51 16.60
CA ASN A 473 2.86 33.96 17.44
C ASN A 473 1.89 35.04 17.94
N GLN A 474 2.38 36.23 18.30
CA GLN A 474 1.51 37.37 18.62
C GLN A 474 0.63 37.73 17.41
N LEU A 475 1.21 37.81 16.20
CA LEU A 475 0.43 38.12 14.99
C LEU A 475 -0.61 37.05 14.66
N ILE A 476 -0.32 35.77 14.95
CA ILE A 476 -1.30 34.69 14.80
C ILE A 476 -2.38 34.81 15.88
N LYS A 477 -2.04 35.13 17.14
CA LYS A 477 -3.00 35.41 18.22
C LYS A 477 -3.96 36.52 17.78
N ASP A 478 -3.44 37.64 17.31
CA ASP A 478 -4.23 38.79 16.88
C ASP A 478 -5.15 38.43 15.71
N SER A 479 -4.65 37.62 14.76
CA SER A 479 -5.45 37.11 13.65
C SER A 479 -6.56 36.16 14.14
N LEU A 480 -6.28 35.33 15.14
CA LEU A 480 -7.24 34.43 15.75
C LEU A 480 -8.34 35.18 16.49
N MET A 481 -7.98 36.22 17.26
CA MET A 481 -8.96 37.05 17.95
C MET A 481 -9.88 37.78 16.96
N LYS A 482 -9.34 38.27 15.84
CA LYS A 482 -10.14 38.85 14.74
C LYS A 482 -11.05 37.81 14.08
N TYR A 483 -10.54 36.59 13.84
CA TYR A 483 -11.35 35.50 13.30
C TYR A 483 -12.55 35.18 14.20
N TYR A 484 -12.34 35.13 15.52
CA TYR A 484 -13.43 34.88 16.48
C TYR A 484 -14.41 36.04 16.68
N GLN A 485 -14.15 37.24 16.16
CA GLN A 485 -15.16 38.31 16.14
C GLN A 485 -16.35 37.93 15.25
N ASN A 486 -16.07 37.25 14.13
CA ASN A 486 -17.07 36.90 13.12
C ASN A 486 -17.46 35.42 13.12
N ASN A 487 -16.73 34.57 13.83
CA ASN A 487 -16.96 33.12 13.88
C ASN A 487 -17.13 32.63 15.31
N LEU A 488 -18.10 31.74 15.54
CA LEU A 488 -18.37 31.14 16.86
C LEU A 488 -17.48 29.91 17.12
N GLU A 489 -17.15 29.17 16.07
CA GLU A 489 -16.35 27.95 16.13
C GLU A 489 -15.07 28.09 15.31
N TYR A 490 -14.07 27.29 15.66
CA TYR A 490 -12.80 27.25 14.94
C TYR A 490 -12.85 26.25 13.79
N SER A 491 -12.51 26.70 12.58
CA SER A 491 -12.23 25.85 11.43
C SER A 491 -10.80 26.07 10.94
N PHE A 492 -10.01 24.99 10.89
CA PHE A 492 -8.62 25.05 10.43
C PHE A 492 -8.51 25.59 9.00
N ASP A 493 -9.32 25.08 8.09
CA ASP A 493 -9.27 25.45 6.67
C ASP A 493 -9.68 26.91 6.43
N GLU A 494 -10.63 27.42 7.20
CA GLU A 494 -11.05 28.82 7.12
C GLU A 494 -10.02 29.74 7.76
N PHE A 495 -9.47 29.35 8.91
CA PHE A 495 -8.49 30.17 9.61
C PHE A 495 -7.17 30.27 8.84
N ILE A 496 -6.70 29.19 8.19
CA ILE A 496 -5.53 29.23 7.30
C ILE A 496 -5.72 30.23 6.14
N LYS A 497 -6.93 30.31 5.59
CA LYS A 497 -7.27 31.28 4.53
C LYS A 497 -7.28 32.71 5.08
N PHE A 498 -7.78 32.90 6.30
CA PHE A 498 -7.81 34.18 7.01
C PHE A 498 -6.40 34.68 7.40
N LEU A 499 -5.46 33.78 7.66
CA LEU A 499 -4.09 34.12 8.00
C LEU A 499 -3.32 34.76 6.83
N PRO A 500 -2.52 35.81 7.07
CA PRO A 500 -1.56 36.34 6.12
C PRO A 500 -0.66 35.24 5.55
N SER A 501 -0.38 35.29 4.24
CA SER A 501 0.41 34.25 3.54
C SER A 501 1.78 34.03 4.17
N SER A 502 2.42 35.09 4.68
CA SER A 502 3.71 35.04 5.38
C SER A 502 3.70 34.26 6.69
N LEU A 503 2.53 34.05 7.32
CA LEU A 503 2.40 33.36 8.61
C LEU A 503 1.96 31.90 8.47
N ARG A 504 1.50 31.47 7.29
CA ARG A 504 0.90 30.13 7.08
C ARG A 504 1.90 29.01 7.32
N GLU A 505 3.12 29.16 6.81
CA GLU A 505 4.16 28.15 6.99
C GLU A 505 4.59 28.04 8.46
N HIS A 506 4.80 29.17 9.15
CA HIS A 506 5.11 29.20 10.58
C HIS A 506 3.98 28.57 11.41
N PHE A 507 2.72 28.86 11.08
CA PHE A 507 1.56 28.27 11.73
C PHE A 507 1.53 26.75 11.55
N ILE A 508 1.56 26.25 10.31
CA ILE A 508 1.50 24.80 10.04
C ILE A 508 2.64 24.05 10.74
N ASN A 509 3.85 24.60 10.70
CA ASN A 509 5.03 23.97 11.31
C ASN A 509 4.98 23.99 12.85
N SER A 510 4.42 25.03 13.45
CA SER A 510 4.38 25.20 14.91
C SER A 510 3.28 24.37 15.60
N PHE A 511 2.17 24.08 14.91
CA PHE A 511 0.99 23.44 15.52
C PHE A 511 0.77 21.96 15.13
N SER A 512 1.51 21.44 14.15
CA SER A 512 1.41 20.03 13.69
C SER A 512 1.71 18.96 14.75
N LYS A 513 2.24 19.34 15.92
CA LYS A 513 2.65 18.42 17.01
C LYS A 513 2.05 18.77 18.37
N SER A 514 1.09 19.70 18.43
CA SER A 514 0.50 20.15 19.69
C SER A 514 -0.61 19.21 20.17
N ARG A 515 -0.83 19.16 21.50
CA ARG A 515 -1.91 18.39 22.15
C ARG A 515 -2.74 19.27 23.06
N TYR A 516 -3.92 18.79 23.43
CA TYR A 516 -4.75 19.41 24.47
C TYR A 516 -4.00 19.48 25.81
N LEU A 517 -4.10 20.62 26.48
CA LEU A 517 -3.55 20.88 27.81
C LEU A 517 -4.65 20.83 28.87
N SER A 518 -4.30 20.35 30.07
CA SER A 518 -5.12 20.53 31.27
C SER A 518 -4.99 21.96 31.83
N GLU A 519 -5.93 22.41 32.66
CA GLU A 519 -5.89 23.75 33.27
C GLU A 519 -4.60 24.01 34.07
N ARG A 520 -4.05 22.97 34.71
CA ARG A 520 -2.77 23.05 35.42
C ARG A 520 -1.61 23.31 34.46
N GLU A 521 -1.57 22.60 33.34
CA GLU A 521 -0.51 22.76 32.32
C GLU A 521 -0.60 24.12 31.61
N ILE A 522 -1.82 24.63 31.41
CA ILE A 522 -2.05 26.00 30.91
C ILE A 522 -1.45 27.02 31.89
N SER A 523 -1.73 26.90 33.19
CA SER A 523 -1.17 27.77 34.22
C SER A 523 0.36 27.74 34.24
N ASP A 524 0.96 26.55 34.16
CA ASP A 524 2.42 26.39 34.12
C ASP A 524 3.05 27.04 32.88
N CYS A 525 2.35 26.99 31.73
CA CYS A 525 2.78 27.67 30.50
C CYS A 525 2.71 29.20 30.66
N ILE A 526 1.61 29.73 31.22
CA ILE A 526 1.44 31.17 31.46
C ILE A 526 2.53 31.69 32.41
N GLU A 527 2.80 30.98 33.51
CA GLU A 527 3.86 31.34 34.46
C GLU A 527 5.23 31.31 33.80
N THR A 528 5.49 30.31 32.96
CA THR A 528 6.73 30.22 32.17
C THR A 528 6.92 31.44 31.26
N LEU A 529 5.87 31.90 30.58
CA LEU A 529 5.94 33.10 29.73
C LEU A 529 6.11 34.38 30.54
N LYS A 530 5.39 34.54 31.66
CA LYS A 530 5.53 35.69 32.56
C LYS A 530 6.95 35.82 33.10
N LYS A 531 7.52 34.71 33.60
CA LYS A 531 8.91 34.69 34.08
C LYS A 531 9.88 35.07 32.97
N TYR A 532 9.68 34.55 31.75
CA TYR A 532 10.56 34.86 30.63
C TYR A 532 10.44 36.33 30.16
N SER A 533 9.22 36.86 30.03
CA SER A 533 8.98 38.27 29.69
C SER A 533 9.62 39.22 30.71
N HIS A 534 9.47 38.93 32.01
CA HIS A 534 10.14 39.67 33.07
C HIS A 534 11.68 39.58 33.01
N HIS A 535 12.24 38.43 32.65
CA HIS A 535 13.69 38.32 32.39
C HIS A 535 14.16 39.18 31.21
N GLN A 536 13.37 39.29 30.14
CA GLN A 536 13.69 40.16 29.01
C GLN A 536 13.60 41.64 29.40
N GLN A 537 12.52 42.06 30.05
CA GLN A 537 12.35 43.42 30.56
C GLN A 537 13.48 43.82 31.52
N LEU A 538 13.87 42.91 32.42
CA LEU A 538 15.00 43.13 33.33
C LEU A 538 16.31 43.36 32.55
N THR A 539 16.53 42.59 31.49
CA THR A 539 17.73 42.72 30.64
C THR A 539 17.74 44.06 29.90
N GLU A 540 16.60 44.51 29.38
CA GLU A 540 16.47 45.81 28.72
C GLU A 540 16.67 46.98 29.68
N LEU A 541 16.00 46.94 30.84
CA LEU A 541 16.16 47.96 31.88
C LEU A 541 17.60 48.02 32.40
N GLN A 542 18.30 46.89 32.53
CA GLN A 542 19.72 46.87 32.88
C GLN A 542 20.63 47.47 31.80
N LYS A 543 20.29 47.30 30.52
CA LYS A 543 20.99 47.97 29.41
C LYS A 543 20.73 49.47 29.43
N GLU A 544 19.49 49.88 29.68
CA GLU A 544 19.09 51.29 29.76
C GLU A 544 19.72 52.00 30.96
N PHE A 545 19.77 51.36 32.13
CA PHE A 545 20.44 51.86 33.33
C PHE A 545 21.94 52.16 33.11
N LYS A 546 22.59 51.39 32.22
CA LYS A 546 24.00 51.57 31.83
C LYS A 546 24.22 52.70 30.81
N LYS A 547 23.17 53.25 30.20
CA LYS A 547 23.29 54.39 29.28
C LYS A 547 23.53 55.69 30.06
N ASN A 548 24.01 56.71 29.35
CA ASN A 548 24.28 58.02 29.93
C ASN A 548 22.98 58.83 30.01
N ILE A 549 22.14 58.51 31.00
CA ILE A 549 20.84 59.14 31.30
C ILE A 549 20.91 59.90 32.64
N SER A 550 19.91 60.75 32.91
CA SER A 550 19.87 61.59 34.11
C SER A 550 19.86 60.76 35.41
N SER A 551 20.30 61.35 36.52
CA SER A 551 20.30 60.70 37.84
C SER A 551 18.89 60.31 38.30
N GLU A 552 17.88 61.09 37.92
CA GLU A 552 16.47 60.85 38.24
C GLU A 552 15.92 59.65 37.46
N ASP A 553 16.21 59.56 36.16
CA ASP A 553 15.83 58.42 35.32
C ASP A 553 16.49 57.11 35.80
N LYS A 554 17.76 57.19 36.25
CA LYS A 554 18.45 56.03 36.84
C LYS A 554 17.74 55.54 38.10
N LEU A 555 17.25 56.44 38.95
CA LEU A 555 16.53 56.07 40.17
C LEU A 555 15.20 55.35 39.86
N ILE A 556 14.47 55.84 38.86
CA ILE A 556 13.22 55.22 38.37
C ILE A 556 13.49 53.82 37.81
N ILE A 557 14.51 53.67 36.95
CA ILE A 557 14.89 52.38 36.36
C ILE A 557 15.36 51.40 37.43
N ALA A 558 16.14 51.85 38.42
CA ALA A 558 16.56 51.01 39.54
C ALA A 558 15.38 50.48 40.36
N GLY A 559 14.34 51.30 40.58
CA GLY A 559 13.09 50.88 41.21
C GLY A 559 12.38 49.77 40.41
N LYS A 560 12.25 49.94 39.09
CA LYS A 560 11.65 48.93 38.19
C LYS A 560 12.44 47.61 38.20
N ILE A 561 13.77 47.68 38.17
CA ILE A 561 14.66 46.52 38.25
C ILE A 561 14.43 45.73 39.55
N ARG A 562 14.39 46.41 40.71
CA ARG A 562 14.16 45.74 42.01
C ARG A 562 12.81 45.04 42.08
N ASN A 563 11.75 45.67 41.55
CA ASN A 563 10.42 45.08 41.54
C ASN A 563 10.36 43.81 40.70
N ILE A 564 10.96 43.81 39.51
CA ILE A 564 11.03 42.63 38.64
C ILE A 564 11.88 41.53 39.28
N GLN A 565 13.01 41.87 39.90
CA GLN A 565 13.85 40.90 40.61
C GLN A 565 13.14 40.25 41.81
N LYS A 566 12.25 40.99 42.50
CA LYS A 566 11.44 40.44 43.59
C LYS A 566 10.43 39.43 43.08
N TYR A 567 9.79 39.71 41.94
CA TYR A 567 8.86 38.79 41.28
C TYR A 567 9.53 37.48 40.85
N LEU A 568 10.73 37.56 40.27
CA LEU A 568 11.47 36.38 39.78
C LEU A 568 12.08 35.49 40.87
N LYS A 569 12.10 35.94 42.13
CA LYS A 569 12.57 35.17 43.30
C LYS A 569 11.44 34.40 44.01
N LEU A 570 10.19 34.64 43.63
CA LEU A 570 8.99 33.92 44.06
C LEU A 570 8.70 32.79 43.06
#